data_AF-A0A6L3A1X6-F1
#
_entry.id   AF-A0A6L3A1X6-F1
#
_cell.length_a   1.000
_cell.length_b   1.000
_cell.length_c   1.000
_cell.angle_alpha   90.00
_cell.angle_beta   90.00
_cell.angle_gamma   90.00
#
_symmetry.space_group_name_H-M   'P 1'
#
loop_
_entity.id
_entity.type
_entity.pdbx_description
1 polymer ?
#
loop_
_entity_poly.entity_id
_entity_poly.type
_entity_poly.pdbx_seq_one_letter_code
_entity_poly.pdbx_strand_id
1 'polypeptide(L)' 'MDNMNLTQSLKAAAKRSGLSMLAISKATGLNYQTVHGFLKGERDIALSSAVKLADVLDLELRPKASKASKAAGTSKKGGR' A
#
# COMPACT_ATOMS: atom_id res chain seq x y z
N MET A 1 -11.99 -11.18 8.74
CA MET A 1 -11.74 -9.74 8.50
C MET A 1 -10.25 -9.57 8.34
N ASP A 2 -9.77 -9.59 7.10
CA ASP A 2 -8.34 -9.45 6.83
C ASP A 2 -7.87 -8.05 7.30
N ASN A 3 -7.02 -8.04 8.32
CA ASN A 3 -6.39 -6.81 8.79
C ASN A 3 -5.47 -6.31 7.67
N MET A 4 -5.93 -5.32 6.90
CA MET A 4 -5.20 -4.81 5.74
C MET A 4 -3.81 -4.32 6.17
N ASN A 5 -2.78 -5.04 5.72
CA ASN A 5 -1.38 -4.68 5.92
C ASN A 5 -0.79 -4.11 4.62
N LEU A 6 0.43 -3.60 4.68
CA LEU A 6 1.10 -2.97 3.52
C LEU A 6 1.13 -3.89 2.30
N THR A 7 1.54 -5.16 2.49
CA THR A 7 1.62 -6.16 1.42
C THR A 7 0.26 -6.40 0.77
N GLN A 8 -0.79 -6.58 1.56
CA GLN A 8 -2.15 -6.75 1.04
C GLN A 8 -2.64 -5.50 0.30
N SER A 9 -2.27 -4.31 0.78
CA SER A 9 -2.61 -3.03 0.15
C SER A 9 -2.00 -2.91 -1.25
N LEU A 10 -0.70 -3.22 -1.37
CA LEU A 10 -0.01 -3.22 -2.65
C LEU A 10 -0.62 -4.24 -3.62
N LYS A 11 -0.90 -5.46 -3.16
CA LYS A 11 -1.52 -6.51 -3.99
C LYS A 11 -2.92 -6.12 -4.45
N ALA A 12 -3.73 -5.56 -3.55
CA ALA A 12 -5.08 -5.11 -3.87
C ALA A 12 -5.05 -3.94 -4.88
N ALA A 13 -4.15 -2.98 -4.71
CA ALA A 13 -3.97 -1.89 -5.66
C ALA A 13 -3.50 -2.38 -7.03
N ALA A 14 -2.53 -3.30 -7.08
CA ALA A 14 -2.08 -3.93 -8.32
C ALA A 14 -3.22 -4.68 -9.03
N LYS A 15 -4.13 -5.32 -8.29
CA LYS A 15 -5.32 -5.96 -8.87
C LYS A 15 -6.32 -4.93 -9.39
N ARG A 16 -6.52 -3.82 -8.66
CA ARG A 16 -7.46 -2.75 -9.02
C ARG A 16 -6.99 -1.90 -10.19
N SER A 17 -5.69 -1.77 -10.41
CA SER A 17 -5.14 -0.99 -11.53
C SER A 17 -5.41 -1.64 -12.89
N GLY A 18 -5.72 -2.94 -12.93
CA GLY A 18 -5.93 -3.69 -14.17
C GLY A 18 -4.65 -3.93 -14.99
N LEU A 19 -3.49 -3.50 -14.48
CA LEU A 19 -2.21 -3.69 -15.14
C LEU A 19 -1.80 -5.17 -15.11
N SER A 20 -1.26 -5.67 -16.21
CA SER A 20 -0.64 -7.00 -16.23
C SER A 20 0.66 -6.98 -15.42
N MET A 21 1.08 -8.15 -14.92
CA MET A 21 2.35 -8.28 -14.20
C MET A 21 3.54 -7.81 -15.05
N LEU A 22 3.48 -8.02 -16.37
CA LEU A 22 4.49 -7.54 -17.31
C LEU A 22 4.49 -6.01 -17.42
N ALA A 23 3.32 -5.38 -17.46
CA ALA A 23 3.20 -3.92 -17.48
C ALA A 23 3.77 -3.31 -16.19
N ILE A 24 3.44 -3.89 -15.03
CA ILE A 24 3.99 -3.48 -13.73
C ILE A 24 5.52 -3.65 -13.70
N SER A 25 6.02 -4.78 -14.18
CA SER A 25 7.48 -5.04 -14.29
C SER A 25 8.17 -3.96 -15.12
N LYS A 26 7.63 -3.61 -16.29
CA LYS A 26 8.18 -2.55 -17.15
C LYS A 26 8.13 -1.17 -16.51
N ALA A 27 6.99 -0.80 -15.91
CA ALA A 27 6.80 0.51 -15.30
C ALA A 27 7.68 0.72 -14.07
N THR A 28 7.88 -0.33 -13.27
CA THR A 28 8.71 -0.27 -12.05
C THR A 28 10.20 -0.51 -12.31
N GLY A 29 10.56 -1.07 -13.46
CA GLY A 29 11.90 -1.58 -13.74
C GLY A 29 12.30 -2.81 -12.91
N LEU A 30 11.35 -3.46 -12.22
CA LEU A 30 11.59 -4.71 -11.50
C LEU A 30 11.52 -5.88 -12.46
N ASN A 31 12.30 -6.94 -12.22
CA ASN A 31 12.20 -8.15 -13.02
C ASN A 31 10.83 -8.83 -12.85
N TYR A 32 10.38 -9.54 -13.89
CA TYR A 32 9.06 -10.17 -13.91
C TYR A 32 8.88 -11.20 -12.79
N GLN A 33 9.89 -12.01 -12.49
CA GLN A 33 9.83 -13.04 -11.44
C GLN A 33 9.61 -12.45 -10.05
N THR A 34 10.18 -11.29 -9.77
CA THR A 34 10.00 -10.54 -8.51
C THR A 34 8.56 -10.07 -8.39
N VAL A 35 8.03 -9.46 -9.46
CA VAL A 35 6.63 -9.01 -9.50
C VAL A 35 5.66 -10.18 -9.37
N HIS A 36 5.88 -11.25 -10.15
CA HIS A 36 5.06 -12.46 -10.11
C HIS A 36 5.05 -13.08 -8.71
N GLY A 37 6.23 -13.39 -8.16
CA GLY A 37 6.35 -14.04 -6.86
C GLY A 37 5.76 -13.19 -5.74
N PHE A 38 5.97 -11.87 -5.77
CA PHE A 38 5.34 -10.96 -4.82
C PHE A 38 3.81 -11.01 -4.90
N LEU A 39 3.25 -10.77 -6.10
CA LEU A 39 1.79 -10.71 -6.28
C LEU A 39 1.09 -12.04 -6.00
N LYS A 40 1.76 -13.17 -6.26
CA LYS A 40 1.29 -14.52 -5.88
C LYS A 40 1.48 -14.86 -4.41
N GLY A 41 2.29 -14.10 -3.68
CA GLY A 41 2.61 -14.38 -2.26
C GLY A 41 3.62 -15.49 -2.05
N GLU A 42 4.42 -15.78 -3.06
CA GLU A 42 5.51 -16.75 -3.02
C GLU A 42 6.77 -16.18 -2.37
N ARG A 43 6.94 -14.84 -2.39
CA ARG A 43 8.09 -14.16 -1.78
C ARG A 43 7.74 -12.75 -1.31
N ASP A 44 8.48 -12.28 -0.31
CA ASP A 44 8.53 -10.88 0.07
C ASP A 44 9.44 -10.07 -0.86
N ILE A 45 9.36 -8.75 -0.76
CA ILE A 45 10.17 -7.81 -1.52
C ILE A 45 10.86 -6.81 -0.59
N ALA A 46 12.00 -6.29 -1.02
CA ALA A 46 12.65 -5.19 -0.34
C ALA A 46 11.77 -3.93 -0.34
N LEU A 47 11.94 -3.08 0.67
CA LEU A 47 11.23 -1.81 0.79
C LEU A 47 11.41 -0.92 -0.44
N SER A 48 12.62 -0.88 -1.02
CA SER A 48 12.91 -0.12 -2.24
C SER A 48 12.06 -0.57 -3.44
N SER A 49 11.78 -1.87 -3.57
CA SER A 49 10.88 -2.41 -4.59
C SER A 49 9.42 -2.07 -4.30
N ALA A 50 9.03 -2.06 -3.01
CA ALA A 50 7.70 -1.66 -2.59
C ALA A 50 7.42 -0.17 -2.88
N VAL A 51 8.41 0.71 -2.72
CA VAL A 51 8.32 2.14 -3.09
C VAL A 51 8.03 2.29 -4.58
N LYS A 52 8.80 1.62 -5.44
CA LYS A 52 8.58 1.65 -6.90
C LYS A 52 7.18 1.18 -7.31
N LEU A 53 6.67 0.14 -6.64
CA LEU A 53 5.30 -0.33 -6.85
C LEU A 53 4.29 0.72 -6.41
N ALA A 54 4.50 1.36 -5.26
CA ALA A 54 3.62 2.42 -4.78
C ALA A 54 3.56 3.60 -5.76
N ASP A 55 4.71 4.03 -6.28
CA ASP A 55 4.79 5.12 -7.27
C ASP A 55 3.99 4.81 -8.55
N VAL A 56 4.17 3.61 -9.10
CA VAL A 56 3.45 3.17 -10.32
C VAL A 56 1.95 2.99 -10.09
N LEU A 57 1.56 2.62 -8.88
CA LEU A 57 0.17 2.36 -8.50
C LEU A 57 -0.52 3.60 -7.91
N ASP A 58 0.15 4.76 -7.92
CA ASP A 58 -0.33 6.03 -7.36
C ASP A 58 -0.76 5.90 -5.89
N LEU A 59 0.14 5.34 -5.08
CA LEU A 59 -0.07 5.10 -3.66
C LEU A 59 0.93 5.88 -2.81
N GLU A 60 0.49 6.24 -1.61
CA GLU A 60 1.33 6.87 -0.59
C GLU A 60 1.25 6.10 0.74
N LEU A 61 2.32 6.17 1.53
CA LEU A 61 2.33 5.63 2.88
C LEU A 61 1.67 6.62 3.83
N ARG A 62 0.62 6.19 4.54
CA ARG A 62 -0.04 7.01 5.57
C ARG A 62 -0.12 6.28 6.92
N PRO A 63 -0.11 7.03 8.04
CA PRO A 63 -0.40 6.44 9.34
C PRO A 63 -1.75 5.74 9.33
N LYS A 64 -1.82 4.53 9.89
CA LYS A 64 -3.10 3.89 10.15
C LYS A 64 -3.84 4.74 11.19
N ALA A 65 -5.14 4.98 10.97
CA ALA A 65 -5.98 5.64 11.97
C ALA A 65 -5.84 4.88 13.29
N SER A 66 -5.17 5.51 14.26
CA SER A 66 -5.00 4.93 15.58
C SER A 66 -6.36 4.92 16.27
N LYS A 67 -6.65 3.90 17.07
CA LYS A 67 -7.86 3.88 17.90
C LYS A 67 -7.90 5.03 18.94
N ALA A 68 -6.83 5.84 19.04
CA ALA A 68 -6.66 6.91 20.01
C ALA A 68 -7.33 8.23 19.61
N SER A 69 -7.80 8.39 18.36
CA SER A 69 -8.46 9.63 17.91
C SER A 69 -9.88 9.85 18.47
N LYS A 70 -10.43 8.91 19.26
CA LYS A 70 -11.71 9.12 19.96
C LYS A 70 -11.62 10.04 21.19
N ALA A 71 -10.41 10.44 21.61
CA ALA A 71 -10.19 11.27 22.80
C ALA A 71 -9.97 12.78 22.52
N ALA A 72 -9.77 13.19 21.26
CA ALA A 72 -9.41 14.58 20.93
C ALA A 72 -10.60 15.49 20.55
N GLY A 73 -11.83 15.07 20.87
CA GLY A 73 -13.08 15.74 20.48
C GLY A 73 -13.82 16.46 21.60
N THR A 74 -13.16 16.93 22.66
CA THR A 74 -13.77 17.83 23.66
C THR A 74 -12.80 18.92 24.11
N SER A 75 -12.53 19.89 23.23
CA SER A 75 -12.04 21.20 23.65
C SER A 75 -12.33 22.27 22.60
N LYS A 76 -13.50 22.89 22.74
CA LYS A 76 -13.77 24.26 22.27
C LYS A 76 -14.66 24.88 23.35
N LYS A 77 -14.02 25.44 24.40
CA LYS A 77 -13.71 26.87 24.61
C LYS A 77 -15.00 27.68 24.88
N GLY A 78 -15.12 28.17 26.11
CA GLY A 78 -16.31 28.84 26.63
C GLY A 78 -16.53 30.27 26.16
N GLY A 79 -17.55 30.91 26.75
CA GLY A 79 -17.79 32.34 26.66
C GLY A 79 -19.27 32.73 26.76
N ARG A 80 -19.76 32.93 27.98
CA ARG A 80 -20.29 34.21 28.50
C ARG A 80 -20.91 34.01 29.88
#